data_AF-A0A839VB00-F1
#
_entry.id   AF-A0A839VB00-F1
#
_cell.length_a   1.000
_cell.length_b   1.000
_cell.length_c   1.000
_cell.angle_alpha   90.00
_cell.angle_beta   90.00
_cell.angle_gamma   90.00
#
_symmetry.space_group_name_H-M   'P 1'
#
loop_
_entity.id
_entity.type
_entity.pdbx_description
1 polymer ?
#
loop_
_entity_poly.entity_id
_entity_poly.type
_entity_poly.pdbx_seq_one_letter_code
_entity_poly.pdbx_strand_id
1 'polypeptide(L)'
;MRKQKKMPEFMTEAEEREFWETHDSSDYMDWSQAEPASFPKLKPSTKTISLRLPETLLDRIKIEANKRDMPYQSLIKAWLADDVNDSRRSG
;
A
#
# COMPACT_ATOMS: atom_id res chain seq x y z
N MET A 1 -29.86 3.84 18.07
CA MET A 1 -29.31 3.80 16.70
C MET A 1 -29.28 5.22 16.17
N ARG A 2 -28.13 5.72 15.70
CA ARG A 2 -28.04 7.06 15.11
C ARG A 2 -28.75 7.05 13.75
N LYS A 3 -29.52 8.09 13.45
CA LYS A 3 -30.20 8.24 12.16
C LYS A 3 -29.15 8.60 11.11
N GLN A 4 -28.94 7.72 10.15
CA GLN A 4 -27.91 7.93 9.13
C GLN A 4 -28.33 9.04 8.16
N LYS A 5 -27.36 9.86 7.76
CA LYS A 5 -27.53 10.91 6.74
C LYS A 5 -27.73 10.26 5.37
N LYS A 6 -28.41 10.96 4.48
CA LYS A 6 -28.66 10.47 3.11
C LYS A 6 -27.33 10.44 2.34
N MET A 7 -27.06 9.33 1.65
CA MET A 7 -25.87 9.17 0.82
C MET A 7 -25.86 10.23 -0.30
N PRO A 8 -24.75 10.94 -0.54
CA PRO A 8 -24.60 11.81 -1.70
C PRO A 8 -24.55 10.99 -3.00
N GLU A 9 -24.97 11.58 -4.13
CA GLU A 9 -24.73 11.02 -5.46
C GLU A 9 -23.46 11.65 -6.04
N PHE A 10 -22.47 10.83 -6.40
CA PHE A 10 -21.21 11.27 -6.99
C PHE A 10 -21.17 10.94 -8.48
N MET A 11 -20.59 11.83 -9.30
CA MET A 11 -20.43 11.59 -10.73
C MET A 11 -19.08 10.96 -11.07
N THR A 12 -18.06 11.13 -10.21
CA THR A 12 -16.72 10.56 -10.40
C THR A 12 -16.12 10.01 -9.11
N GLU A 13 -15.19 9.05 -9.23
CA GLU A 13 -14.43 8.50 -8.09
C GLU A 13 -13.60 9.57 -7.37
N ALA A 14 -13.12 10.58 -8.10
CA ALA A 14 -12.32 11.65 -7.53
C ALA A 14 -13.14 12.53 -6.57
N GLU A 15 -14.37 12.89 -6.96
CA GLU A 15 -15.32 13.63 -6.13
C GLU A 15 -15.72 12.83 -4.88
N GLU A 16 -15.95 11.53 -5.06
CA GLU A 16 -16.25 10.64 -3.94
C GLU A 16 -15.09 10.58 -2.93
N ARG A 17 -13.85 10.46 -3.40
CA ARG A 17 -12.66 10.44 -2.53
C ARG A 17 -12.53 11.74 -1.73
N GLU A 18 -12.65 12.89 -2.39
CA GLU A 18 -12.53 14.20 -1.73
C GLU A 18 -13.61 14.41 -0.65
N PHE A 19 -14.82 13.92 -0.91
CA PHE A 19 -15.89 13.91 0.08
C PHE A 19 -15.54 13.05 1.31
N TRP A 20 -15.11 11.80 1.09
CA TRP A 20 -14.79 10.89 2.19
C TRP A 20 -13.51 11.25 2.96
N GLU A 21 -12.57 12.00 2.36
CA GLU A 21 -11.42 12.55 3.07
C GLU A 21 -11.81 13.58 4.13
N THR A 22 -12.94 14.26 3.96
CA THR A 22 -13.40 15.36 4.81
C THR A 22 -14.59 15.02 5.71
N HIS A 23 -15.29 13.92 5.45
CA HIS A 23 -16.53 13.55 6.14
C HIS A 23 -16.40 12.20 6.89
N ASP A 24 -16.92 12.16 8.11
CA ASP A 24 -16.99 10.92 8.91
C ASP A 24 -18.02 9.95 8.29
N SER A 25 -17.54 8.77 7.88
CA SER A 25 -18.34 7.73 7.26
C SER A 25 -19.34 7.06 8.21
N SER A 26 -19.15 7.15 9.53
CA SER A 26 -20.09 6.60 10.52
C SER A 26 -21.44 7.32 10.55
N ASP A 27 -21.49 8.54 10.00
CA ASP A 27 -22.72 9.31 9.84
C ASP A 27 -23.57 8.86 8.64
N TYR A 28 -22.98 8.13 7.67
CA TYR A 28 -23.60 7.80 6.38
C TYR A 28 -23.71 6.28 6.13
N MET A 29 -22.89 5.46 6.79
CA MET A 29 -22.83 4.00 6.60
C MET A 29 -23.03 3.23 7.90
N ASP A 30 -23.84 2.17 7.84
CA ASP A 30 -24.03 1.24 8.96
C ASP A 30 -22.87 0.23 8.98
N TRP A 31 -21.84 0.57 9.74
CA TRP A 31 -20.66 -0.27 9.92
C TRP A 31 -20.96 -1.63 10.58
N SER A 32 -22.14 -1.84 11.18
CA SER A 32 -22.53 -3.16 11.69
C SER A 32 -22.76 -4.20 10.59
N GLN A 33 -23.00 -3.73 9.36
CA GLN A 33 -23.19 -4.55 8.16
C GLN A 33 -21.91 -4.71 7.34
N ALA A 34 -20.79 -4.14 7.79
CA ALA A 34 -19.54 -4.18 7.04
C ALA A 34 -18.96 -5.60 7.02
N GLU A 35 -18.59 -6.09 5.83
CA GLU A 35 -17.92 -7.37 5.65
C GLU A 35 -16.43 -7.17 5.30
N PRO A 36 -15.54 -8.07 5.76
CA PRO A 36 -14.15 -8.05 5.34
C PRO A 36 -14.03 -8.30 3.83
N ALA A 37 -13.62 -7.28 3.07
CA ALA A 37 -13.34 -7.42 1.65
C ALA A 37 -11.87 -7.78 1.43
N SER A 38 -11.60 -8.87 0.71
CA SER A 38 -10.28 -9.18 0.16
C SER A 38 -10.25 -8.74 -1.30
N PHE A 39 -9.24 -7.96 -1.67
CA PHE A 39 -9.04 -7.50 -3.05
C PHE A 39 -7.84 -8.21 -3.70
N PRO A 40 -7.93 -9.53 -3.97
CA PRO A 40 -6.78 -10.33 -4.41
C PRO A 40 -6.24 -9.93 -5.79
N LYS A 41 -6.98 -9.11 -6.55
CA LYS A 41 -6.65 -8.72 -7.92
C LYS A 41 -6.15 -7.29 -8.05
N LEU A 42 -6.06 -6.52 -6.97
CA LEU A 42 -5.42 -5.21 -7.01
C LEU A 42 -3.91 -5.41 -7.13
N LYS A 43 -3.35 -5.13 -8.32
CA LYS A 43 -1.91 -5.04 -8.48
C LYS A 43 -1.43 -3.73 -7.84
N PRO A 44 -0.47 -3.77 -6.90
CA PRO A 44 0.21 -2.56 -6.47
C PRO A 44 0.77 -1.82 -7.69
N SER A 45 0.54 -0.51 -7.78
CA SER A 45 1.09 0.30 -8.85
C SER A 45 2.62 0.32 -8.74
N THR A 46 3.33 -0.07 -9.80
CA THR A 46 4.79 -0.07 -9.85
C THR A 46 5.29 1.11 -10.67
N LYS A 47 6.24 1.86 -10.13
CA LYS A 47 6.94 2.93 -10.85
C LYS A 47 8.40 2.54 -11.05
N THR A 48 8.88 2.61 -12.29
CA THR A 48 10.29 2.41 -12.61
C THR A 48 11.09 3.63 -12.16
N ILE A 49 12.18 3.38 -11.42
CA ILE A 49 13.13 4.41 -10.99
C ILE A 49 14.55 4.00 -11.39
N SER A 50 15.41 4.99 -11.62
CA SER A 50 16.85 4.79 -11.79
C SER A 50 17.56 5.11 -10.48
N LEU A 51 18.31 4.14 -9.93
CA LEU A 51 19.06 4.30 -8.68
C LEU A 51 20.54 3.98 -8.94
N ARG A 52 21.45 4.81 -8.40
CA ARG A 52 22.88 4.53 -8.41
C ARG A 52 23.29 3.78 -7.15
N LEU A 53 24.05 2.70 -7.32
CA LEU A 53 24.59 1.88 -6.25
C LEU A 53 26.10 1.66 -6.49
N PRO A 54 26.92 1.58 -5.44
CA PRO A 54 28.29 1.09 -5.57
C PRO A 54 28.32 -0.34 -6.13
N GLU A 55 29.24 -0.63 -7.06
CA GLU A 55 29.35 -1.95 -7.69
C GLU A 55 29.56 -3.06 -6.66
N THR A 56 30.44 -2.81 -5.68
CA THR A 56 30.74 -3.76 -4.60
C THR A 56 29.52 -4.11 -3.75
N LEU A 57 28.59 -3.18 -3.58
CA LEU A 57 27.34 -3.43 -2.88
C LEU A 57 26.39 -4.26 -3.74
N LEU A 58 26.25 -3.93 -5.01
CA LEU A 58 25.40 -4.67 -5.94
C LEU A 58 25.83 -6.15 -6.04
N ASP A 59 27.14 -6.41 -6.08
CA ASP A 59 27.67 -7.77 -6.14
C ASP A 59 27.39 -8.56 -4.85
N ARG A 60 27.53 -7.93 -3.69
CA ARG A 60 27.13 -8.54 -2.41
C ARG A 60 25.64 -8.90 -2.40
N ILE A 61 24.78 -8.00 -2.88
CA ILE A 61 23.33 -8.25 -2.97
C ILE A 61 23.06 -9.45 -3.90
N LYS A 62 23.73 -9.53 -5.05
CA LYS A 62 23.58 -10.67 -5.97
C LYS A 62 24.00 -11.98 -5.33
N ILE A 63 25.09 -12.00 -4.55
CA ILE A 63 25.52 -13.20 -3.83
C ILE A 63 24.45 -13.64 -2.81
N GLU A 64 23.95 -12.71 -2.01
CA GLU A 64 22.90 -13.02 -1.01
C GLU A 64 21.59 -13.46 -1.66
N ALA A 65 21.24 -12.89 -2.81
CA ALA A 65 20.05 -13.29 -3.55
C ALA A 65 20.15 -14.72 -4.08
N ASN A 66 21.30 -15.10 -4.64
CA ASN A 66 21.57 -16.47 -5.08
C ASN A 66 21.51 -17.47 -3.91
N LYS A 67 22.08 -17.13 -2.74
CA LYS A 67 21.99 -17.99 -1.54
C LYS A 67 20.55 -18.27 -1.11
N ARG A 68 19.62 -17.37 -1.40
CA ARG A 68 18.19 -17.45 -1.06
C ARG A 68 17.33 -17.92 -2.23
N ASP A 69 17.95 -18.36 -3.32
CA ASP A 69 17.27 -18.77 -4.56
C ASP A 69 16.27 -17.71 -5.07
N MET A 70 16.69 -16.44 -5.05
CA MET A 70 15.84 -15.29 -5.38
C MET A 70 16.54 -14.34 -6.36
N PRO A 71 15.83 -13.68 -7.29
CA PRO A 71 16.38 -12.60 -8.09
C PRO A 71 16.82 -11.41 -7.21
N TYR A 72 18.00 -10.84 -7.49
CA TYR A 72 18.55 -9.73 -6.69
C TYR A 72 17.63 -8.50 -6.63
N GLN A 73 16.87 -8.22 -7.69
CA GLN A 73 15.89 -7.12 -7.71
C GLN A 73 14.70 -7.38 -6.78
N SER A 74 14.27 -8.65 -6.65
CA SER A 74 13.24 -9.04 -5.70
C SER A 74 13.76 -8.91 -4.27
N LEU A 75 15.01 -9.29 -4.03
CA LEU A 75 15.66 -9.14 -2.73
C LEU A 75 15.75 -7.67 -2.30
N ILE A 76 16.18 -6.79 -3.20
CA ILE A 76 16.23 -5.33 -2.95
C ILE A 76 14.84 -4.81 -2.54
N LYS A 77 13.79 -5.21 -3.26
CA LYS A 77 12.41 -4.80 -2.94
C LYS A 77 11.97 -5.27 -1.56
N ALA A 78 12.29 -6.51 -1.18
CA ALA A 78 11.95 -7.05 0.14
C ALA A 78 12.65 -6.28 1.26
N TRP A 79 13.97 -6.09 1.16
CA TRP A 79 14.73 -5.34 2.17
C TRP A 79 14.28 -3.90 2.33
N LEU A 80 13.99 -3.19 1.23
CA LEU A 80 13.47 -1.82 1.31
C LEU A 80 12.08 -1.78 1.97
N ALA A 81 11.23 -2.76 1.72
CA ALA A 81 9.91 -2.84 2.34
C ALA A 81 10.02 -3.09 3.85
N ASP A 82 10.89 -4.02 4.26
CA ASP A 82 11.12 -4.35 5.68
C ASP A 82 11.65 -3.12 6.44
N ASP A 83 12.66 -2.43 5.91
CA ASP A 83 13.27 -1.25 6.55
C ASP A 83 12.27 -0.08 6.71
N VAL A 84 11.46 0.20 5.69
CA VAL A 84 10.41 1.22 5.76
C VAL A 84 9.31 0.85 6.76
N ASN A 85 8.97 -0.43 6.88
CA ASN A 85 7.96 -0.88 7.83
C ASN A 85 8.47 -0.84 9.28
N ASP A 86 9.72 -1.21 9.51
CA ASP A 86 10.33 -1.20 10.85
C ASP A 86 10.58 0.23 11.35
N SER A 87 11.01 1.14 10.47
CA SER A 87 11.16 2.57 10.81
C SER A 87 9.83 3.23 11.18
N ARG A 88 8.71 2.84 10.55
CA ARG A 88 7.36 3.32 10.89
C ARG A 88 6.82 2.77 12.21
N ARG A 89 7.30 1.62 12.68
CA ARG A 89 6.87 1.02 13.96
C ARG A 89 7.60 1.61 15.16
N SER A 90 8.76 2.23 14.92
CA SER A 90 9.63 2.78 15.94
C SER A 90 9.47 4.31 16.13
N GLY A 91 8.53 4.92 15.41
CA GLY A 91 8.23 6.35 15.45
C GLY A 91 6.80 6.66 15.87
#